data_AF-A0A673TPQ1-F1
#
_entry.id   AF-A0A673TPQ1-F1
#
_cell.length_a   1.000
_cell.length_b   1.000
_cell.length_c   1.000
_cell.angle_alpha   90.00
_cell.angle_beta   90.00
_cell.angle_gamma   90.00
#
_symmetry.space_group_name_H-M   'P 1'
#
loop_
_entity.id
_entity.type
_entity.pdbx_description
1 polymer ?
#
loop_
_entity_poly.entity_id
_entity_poly.type
_entity_poly.pdbx_seq_one_letter_code
_entity_poly.pdbx_strand_id
1 'polypeptide(L)' 'MTHSLVCPETVSRVSSVLNRNTRQFGKKHLFDQDEETCWNSDQGPRGVSLLARLW' A
#
# COMPACT_ATOMS: atom_id res chain seq x y z
N MET A 1 -12.26 -3.93 -23.72
CA MET A 1 -12.39 -4.71 -22.47
C MET A 1 -11.27 -4.27 -21.54
N THR A 2 -11.56 -3.50 -20.50
CA THR A 2 -10.58 -3.20 -19.45
C THR A 2 -10.78 -4.21 -18.32
N HIS A 3 -9.84 -5.14 -18.15
CA HIS A 3 -9.84 -6.05 -17.02
C HIS A 3 -9.05 -5.44 -15.88
N SER A 4 -9.53 -5.63 -14.63
CA SER A 4 -8.74 -5.26 -13.45
C SER A 4 -7.46 -6.07 -13.41
N LEU A 5 -6.34 -5.40 -13.10
CA LEU A 5 -5.05 -6.06 -12.87
C LEU A 5 -4.93 -6.61 -11.44
N VAL A 6 -5.88 -6.26 -10.56
CA VAL A 6 -5.95 -6.73 -9.19
C VAL A 6 -6.91 -7.90 -9.11
N CYS A 7 -6.38 -9.06 -8.74
CA CYS A 7 -7.10 -10.30 -8.50
C CYS A 7 -6.63 -10.93 -7.18
N PRO A 8 -7.31 -11.98 -6.67
CA PRO A 8 -6.91 -12.65 -5.42
C PRO A 8 -5.48 -13.21 -5.42
N GLU A 9 -4.91 -13.46 -6.61
CA GLU A 9 -3.54 -13.96 -6.79
C GLU A 9 -2.51 -12.84 -6.91
N THR A 10 -2.92 -11.57 -6.93
CA THR A 10 -2.02 -10.43 -7.06
C THR A 10 -1.12 -10.34 -5.83
N VAL A 11 0.17 -10.62 -6.04
CA VAL A 11 1.20 -10.46 -5.02
C VAL A 11 1.90 -9.10 -5.19
N SER A 12 1.88 -8.27 -4.16
CA SER A 12 2.62 -7.01 -4.12
C SER A 12 3.82 -7.06 -3.16
N ARG A 13 4.85 -6.29 -3.50
CA ARG A 13 6.03 -6.03 -2.68
C ARG A 13 6.17 -4.53 -2.50
N VAL A 14 6.43 -4.12 -1.26
CA VAL A 14 6.70 -2.73 -0.90
C VAL A 14 8.09 -2.68 -0.27
N SER A 15 8.88 -1.68 -0.65
CA SER A 15 10.28 -1.53 -0.20
C SER A 15 10.39 -0.87 1.18
N SER A 16 9.37 -0.14 1.60
CA SER A 16 9.35 0.61 2.86
C SER A 16 7.93 0.70 3.41
N VAL A 17 7.78 0.90 4.72
CA VAL A 17 6.50 1.27 5.36
C VAL A 17 6.79 2.31 6.43
N LEU A 18 5.85 3.25 6.65
CA LEU A 18 6.01 4.31 7.63
C LEU A 18 6.36 3.74 9.01
N ASN A 19 7.42 4.27 9.63
CA ASN A 19 7.90 3.85 10.95
C ASN A 19 8.15 2.33 11.07
N ARG A 20 8.38 1.62 9.95
CA ARG A 20 8.49 0.16 9.87
C ARG A 20 7.24 -0.58 10.40
N ASN A 21 6.11 0.10 10.54
CA ASN A 21 4.87 -0.45 11.10
C ASN A 21 4.06 -1.16 10.01
N THR A 22 4.38 -2.43 9.78
CA THR A 22 3.69 -3.28 8.79
C THR A 22 2.25 -3.62 9.17
N ARG A 23 1.85 -3.43 10.43
CA ARG A 23 0.49 -3.75 10.91
C ARG A 23 -0.52 -2.68 10.53
N GLN A 24 -0.13 -1.41 10.62
CA GLN A 24 -0.99 -0.26 10.31
C GLN A 24 -0.76 0.35 8.92
N PHE A 25 0.42 0.18 8.33
CA PHE A 25 0.77 0.79 7.03
C PHE A 25 1.27 -0.23 6.00
N GLY A 26 1.08 -1.52 6.27
CA GLY A 26 1.58 -2.60 5.42
C GLY A 26 0.81 -2.75 4.11
N LYS A 27 1.39 -3.52 3.19
CA LYS A 27 0.84 -3.79 1.85
C LYS A 27 -0.56 -4.41 1.81
N LYS A 28 -1.05 -4.97 2.94
CA LYS A 28 -2.43 -5.48 3.02
C LYS A 28 -3.45 -4.36 2.75
N HIS A 29 -3.12 -3.14 3.18
CA HIS A 29 -3.93 -1.93 3.01
C HIS A 29 -3.92 -1.37 1.57
N LEU A 30 -3.28 -2.07 0.63
CA LEU A 30 -3.43 -1.80 -0.80
C LEU A 30 -4.67 -2.48 -1.39
N PHE A 31 -5.20 -3.53 -0.75
CA PHE A 31 -6.19 -4.44 -1.35
C PHE A 31 -7.35 -4.81 -0.44
N ASP A 32 -7.39 -4.31 0.80
CA ASP A 32 -8.38 -4.71 1.82
C ASP A 32 -9.74 -4.03 1.69
N GLN A 33 -9.94 -3.18 0.68
CA GLN A 33 -11.19 -2.47 0.38
C GLN A 33 -11.67 -1.56 1.53
N ASP A 34 -10.82 -1.32 2.52
CA ASP A 34 -11.16 -0.53 3.70
C ASP A 34 -10.82 0.94 3.44
N GLU A 35 -11.86 1.78 3.33
CA GLU A 35 -11.76 3.21 3.09
C GLU A 35 -11.08 4.03 4.20
N GLU A 36 -10.76 3.41 5.33
CA GLU A 36 -10.01 4.04 6.43
C GLU A 36 -8.54 3.61 6.48
N THR A 37 -8.13 2.60 5.72
CA THR A 37 -6.74 2.11 5.74
C THR A 37 -5.98 2.30 4.43
N CYS A 38 -4.70 2.64 4.49
CA CYS A 38 -3.87 2.77 3.29
C CYS A 38 -2.46 2.25 3.54
N TRP A 39 -1.77 1.89 2.46
CA TRP A 39 -0.32 1.72 2.54
C TRP A 39 0.35 3.09 2.61
N ASN A 40 1.37 3.23 3.47
CA ASN A 40 2.15 4.45 3.63
C ASN A 40 3.65 4.12 3.59
N SER A 41 4.41 4.79 2.72
CA SER A 41 5.86 4.63 2.63
C SER A 41 6.58 5.23 3.85
N ASP A 42 7.82 4.82 4.07
CA ASP A 42 8.67 5.59 5.00
C ASP A 42 9.02 6.96 4.40
N GLN A 43 9.43 7.92 5.24
CA GLN A 43 9.85 9.24 4.75
C GLN A 43 11.12 9.12 3.90
N GLY A 44 11.02 9.58 2.65
CA GLY A 44 12.18 9.68 1.77
C GLY A 44 13.13 10.81 2.18
N PRO A 45 14.32 10.92 1.55
CA PRO A 45 15.35 11.92 1.87
C PRO A 45 14.89 13.38 1.77
N ARG A 46 13.76 13.65 1.12
CA ARG A 46 13.15 14.98 0.97
C ARG A 46 11.96 15.21 1.91
N GLY A 47 11.75 14.35 2.90
CA GLY A 47 10.62 14.41 3.84
C GLY A 47 9.26 14.04 3.22
N VAL A 48 9.25 13.52 1.99
CA VAL A 48 8.03 13.12 1.29
C VAL A 48 7.73 11.65 1.57
N SER A 49 6.47 11.34 1.87
CA SER A 49 5.94 9.97 1.94
C SER A 49 4.84 9.76 0.91
N LEU A 50 4.66 8.51 0.46
CA LEU A 50 3.64 8.11 -0.50
C LEU A 50 2.52 7.35 0.21
N LEU A 51 1.27 7.68 -0.14
CA LEU A 51 0.08 6.94 0.26
C LEU A 51 -0.51 6.24 -0.97
N ALA A 52 -0.93 4.99 -0.83
CA ALA A 52 -1.51 4.23 -1.95
C ALA A 52 -2.61 3.26 -1.53
N ARG A 53 -3.54 3.05 -2.48
CA ARG A 53 -4.61 2.04 -2.52
C ARG A 53 -4.77 1.54 -3.96
N LEU A 54 -5.13 0.27 -4.14
CA LEU A 54 -5.20 -0.38 -5.46
C LEU A 54 -6.55 -1.05 -5.76
N TRP A 55 -7.62 -0.70 -5.04
CA TRP A 55 -8.99 -1.14 -5.35
C TRP A 55 -9.79 -0.06 -6.05
#